data_AF-A0A919RLR3-F1
#
_entry.id   AF-A0A919RLR3-F1
#
_cell.length_a   1.000
_cell.length_b   1.000
_cell.length_c   1.000
_cell.angle_alpha   90.00
_cell.angle_beta   90.00
_cell.angle_gamma   90.00
#
_symmetry.space_group_name_H-M   'P 1'
#
loop_
_entity.id
_entity.type
_entity.pdbx_description
1 polymer ?
#
loop_
_entity_poly.entity_id
_entity_poly.type
_entity_poly.pdbx_seq_one_letter_code
_entity_poly.pdbx_strand_id
1 'polypeptide(L)'
;MGHLNHLHARDTSLAAVSRAPLDKLERYKRRMGWAVPWYSSLGSNFNYDFHVSFDASITPVEWNYKNYAQLVRENPGWEGYTGEEMGVSAFPAPRRSRLHTYSCYGRGIDLLNGTYNWLDLTARGRQEDWEQPPGRGDGPSMSWLRRHDEYDPAVIGGAHDPQ
;
A
#
# COMPACT_ATOMS: atom_id res chain seq x y z
N MET A 1 -6.54 -8.93 -5.34
CA MET A 1 -5.95 -10.08 -4.62
C MET A 1 -6.70 -11.34 -5.01
N GLY A 2 -5.98 -12.44 -5.25
CA GLY A 2 -6.61 -13.75 -5.48
C GLY A 2 -7.26 -14.30 -4.21
N HIS A 3 -7.97 -15.41 -4.34
CA HIS A 3 -8.62 -16.07 -3.21
C HIS A 3 -7.58 -16.60 -2.21
N LEU A 4 -7.73 -16.33 -0.91
CA LEU A 4 -6.75 -16.69 0.13
C LEU A 4 -6.49 -18.20 0.25
N ASN A 5 -7.44 -19.03 -0.19
CA ASN A 5 -7.28 -20.50 -0.23
C ASN A 5 -6.02 -20.94 -0.99
N HIS A 6 -5.56 -20.20 -2.00
CA HIS A 6 -4.30 -20.54 -2.67
C HIS A 6 -3.08 -20.39 -1.74
N LEU A 7 -3.09 -19.40 -0.85
CA LEU A 7 -2.05 -19.25 0.17
C LEU A 7 -2.20 -20.29 1.27
N HIS A 8 -3.43 -20.52 1.76
CA HIS A 8 -3.69 -21.52 2.80
C HIS A 8 -3.32 -22.94 2.36
N ALA A 9 -3.53 -23.27 1.08
CA ALA A 9 -3.10 -24.55 0.50
C ALA A 9 -1.57 -24.72 0.47
N ARG A 10 -0.81 -23.66 0.79
CA ARG A 10 0.65 -23.63 0.91
C ARG A 10 1.08 -23.10 2.28
N ASP A 11 0.30 -23.41 3.31
CA ASP A 11 0.57 -23.08 4.72
C ASP A 11 0.92 -21.61 4.99
N THR A 12 0.39 -20.72 4.14
CA THR A 12 0.68 -19.29 4.18
C THR A 12 -0.58 -18.53 4.50
N SER A 13 -0.52 -17.66 5.51
CA SER A 13 -1.62 -16.74 5.87
C SER A 13 -1.27 -15.31 5.47
N LEU A 14 -2.28 -14.55 5.05
CA LEU A 14 -2.14 -13.12 4.78
C LEU A 14 -3.01 -12.33 5.75
N ALA A 15 -2.48 -11.21 6.24
CA ALA A 15 -3.22 -10.23 7.02
C ALA A 15 -2.83 -8.82 6.60
N ALA A 16 -3.83 -7.93 6.59
CA ALA A 16 -3.61 -6.49 6.54
C ALA A 16 -3.53 -5.93 7.97
N VAL A 17 -2.74 -4.89 8.16
CA VAL A 17 -2.66 -4.15 9.43
C VAL A 17 -2.70 -2.66 9.12
N SER A 18 -3.46 -1.89 9.90
CA SER A 18 -3.50 -0.44 9.77
C SER A 18 -3.64 0.22 11.13
N ARG A 19 -3.02 1.40 11.29
CA ARG A 19 -3.09 2.18 12.53
C ARG A 19 -4.34 3.07 12.55
N ALA A 20 -5.50 2.44 12.62
CA ALA A 20 -6.79 3.14 12.71
C ALA A 20 -7.76 2.40 13.65
N PRO A 21 -8.81 3.07 14.17
CA PRO A 21 -9.82 2.42 14.99
C PRO A 21 -10.43 1.18 14.31
N LEU A 22 -10.59 0.08 15.05
CA LEU A 22 -11.03 -1.20 14.49
C LEU A 22 -12.40 -1.09 13.82
N ASP A 23 -13.34 -0.36 14.43
CA ASP A 23 -14.67 -0.11 13.90
C ASP A 23 -14.64 0.59 12.52
N LYS A 24 -13.68 1.51 12.31
CA LYS A 24 -13.44 2.17 11.03
C LYS A 24 -12.94 1.17 9.98
N LEU A 25 -11.98 0.32 10.36
CA LEU A 25 -11.44 -0.71 9.46
C LEU A 25 -12.51 -1.72 9.05
N GLU A 26 -13.31 -2.20 9.99
CA GLU A 26 -14.37 -3.17 9.71
C GLU A 26 -15.47 -2.61 8.81
N ARG A 27 -15.89 -1.35 9.04
CA ARG A 27 -16.83 -0.67 8.14
C ARG A 27 -16.27 -0.60 6.72
N TYR A 28 -15.01 -0.21 6.58
CA TYR A 28 -14.35 -0.12 5.28
C TYR A 28 -14.22 -1.49 4.60
N LYS A 29 -13.78 -2.51 5.35
CA LYS A 29 -13.68 -3.89 4.90
C LYS A 29 -15.01 -4.40 4.33
N ARG A 30 -16.12 -4.14 5.03
CA ARG A 30 -17.47 -4.50 4.57
C ARG A 30 -17.85 -3.79 3.28
N ARG A 31 -17.61 -2.48 3.18
CA ARG A 31 -17.88 -1.70 1.97
C ARG A 31 -17.15 -2.27 0.76
N MET A 32 -15.90 -2.68 0.94
CA MET A 32 -15.07 -3.20 -0.15
C MET A 32 -15.29 -4.70 -0.43
N GLY A 33 -16.16 -5.39 0.33
CA GLY A 33 -16.41 -6.82 0.19
C GLY A 33 -15.17 -7.70 0.46
N TRP A 34 -14.20 -7.20 1.23
CA TRP A 34 -12.93 -7.89 1.42
C TRP A 34 -13.03 -9.02 2.45
N ALA A 35 -12.45 -10.18 2.12
CA ALA A 35 -12.35 -11.32 3.03
C ALA A 35 -11.05 -11.34 3.86
N VAL A 36 -10.03 -10.55 3.48
CA VAL A 36 -8.72 -10.58 4.15
C VAL A 36 -8.82 -10.23 5.63
N PRO A 37 -8.16 -10.97 6.55
CA PRO A 37 -8.01 -10.54 7.93
C PRO A 37 -7.39 -9.14 7.97
N TRP A 38 -8.01 -8.21 8.70
CA TRP A 38 -7.52 -6.85 8.84
C TRP A 38 -7.53 -6.46 10.31
N TYR A 39 -6.34 -6.20 10.84
CA TYR A 39 -6.15 -5.88 12.25
C TYR A 39 -5.84 -4.40 12.44
N SER A 40 -6.29 -3.88 13.58
CA SER A 40 -5.87 -2.56 14.04
C SER A 40 -4.60 -2.67 14.86
N SER A 41 -3.62 -1.81 14.57
CA SER A 41 -2.43 -1.58 15.41
C SER A 41 -2.54 -0.31 16.24
N LEU A 42 -3.70 0.37 16.22
CA LEU A 42 -3.90 1.60 16.98
C LEU A 42 -3.67 1.36 18.48
N GLY A 43 -2.89 2.24 19.11
CA GLY A 43 -2.51 2.10 20.52
C GLY A 43 -1.38 1.11 20.78
N SER A 44 -0.70 0.62 19.74
CA SER A 44 0.48 -0.23 19.84
C SER A 44 1.65 0.34 19.06
N ASN A 45 2.86 -0.17 19.31
CA ASN A 45 4.07 0.21 18.58
C ASN A 45 4.29 -0.59 17.29
N PHE A 46 3.36 -1.49 16.91
CA PHE A 46 3.58 -2.44 15.83
C PHE A 46 4.06 -1.80 14.53
N ASN A 47 3.43 -0.72 14.06
CA ASN A 47 3.83 -0.05 12.82
C ASN A 47 5.23 0.62 12.93
N TYR A 48 5.58 1.12 14.12
CA TYR A 48 6.90 1.70 14.38
C TYR A 48 8.00 0.62 14.39
N ASP A 49 7.72 -0.56 14.94
CA ASP A 49 8.64 -1.72 14.94
C ASP A 49 8.97 -2.20 13.51
N PHE A 50 8.11 -1.88 12.54
CA PHE A 50 8.29 -2.17 11.11
C PHE A 50 8.53 -0.92 10.26
N HIS A 51 8.87 0.21 10.89
CA HIS A 51 9.33 1.42 10.19
C HIS A 51 8.34 1.95 9.14
N VAL A 52 7.04 1.79 9.38
CA VAL A 52 5.95 2.29 8.50
C VAL A 52 5.11 3.39 9.14
N SER A 53 5.44 3.79 10.38
CA SER A 53 4.93 4.99 11.05
C SER A 53 6.09 5.93 11.39
N PHE A 54 5.89 7.23 11.17
CA PHE A 54 6.94 8.25 11.38
C PHE A 54 6.53 9.26 12.42
N ASP A 55 7.12 9.11 13.59
CA ASP A 55 7.07 10.07 14.70
C ASP A 55 8.38 9.94 15.47
N ALA A 56 9.27 10.92 15.30
CA ALA A 56 10.60 10.92 15.91
C ALA A 56 10.55 10.98 17.45
N SER A 57 9.40 11.35 18.05
CA SER A 57 9.21 11.30 19.50
C SER A 57 8.99 9.88 20.04
N ILE A 58 8.64 8.93 19.17
CA ILE A 58 8.37 7.53 19.52
C ILE A 58 9.56 6.64 19.17
N THR A 59 10.08 6.76 17.95
CA THR A 59 11.22 5.97 17.46
C THR A 59 12.01 6.76 16.40
N PRO A 60 13.33 6.55 16.25
CA PRO A 60 14.07 7.14 15.15
C PRO A 60 13.46 6.81 13.79
N VAL A 61 13.31 7.83 12.94
CA VAL A 61 12.78 7.66 11.59
C VAL A 61 13.77 6.89 10.74
N GLU A 62 13.32 5.73 10.30
CA GLU A 62 13.93 4.87 9.28
C GLU A 62 12.81 4.42 8.35
N TRP A 63 13.09 4.33 7.06
CA TRP A 63 12.19 3.73 6.07
C TRP A 63 12.99 3.19 4.90
N ASN A 64 12.58 2.04 4.36
CA ASN A 64 13.24 1.44 3.20
C ASN A 64 14.77 1.32 3.35
N TYR A 65 15.22 0.89 4.53
CA TYR A 65 16.63 0.72 4.92
C TYR A 65 17.47 2.01 4.90
N LYS A 66 16.81 3.16 5.04
CA LYS A 66 17.43 4.49 5.06
C LYS A 66 17.07 5.21 6.34
N ASN A 67 18.07 5.76 7.00
CA ASN A 67 17.85 6.65 8.13
C ASN A 67 17.31 8.01 7.66
N TYR A 68 16.77 8.80 8.60
CA TYR A 68 16.22 10.14 8.34
C TYR A 68 17.13 11.03 7.48
N ALA A 69 18.43 11.09 7.79
CA ALA A 69 19.36 11.95 7.05
C ALA A 69 19.52 11.50 5.58
N GLN A 70 19.48 10.19 5.30
CA GLN A 70 19.46 9.67 3.93
C GLN A 70 18.15 10.02 3.23
N LEU A 71 17.00 9.85 3.89
CA LEU A 71 15.69 10.16 3.33
C LEU A 71 15.57 11.63 2.92
N VAL A 72 15.95 12.56 3.80
CA VAL A 72 15.91 14.01 3.52
C VAL A 72 16.85 14.40 2.39
N ARG A 73 18.05 13.79 2.32
CA ARG A 73 19.00 14.06 1.22
C ARG A 73 18.46 13.64 -0.14
N GLU A 74 17.74 12.53 -0.22
CA GLU A 74 17.19 12.03 -1.48
C GLU A 74 15.88 12.72 -1.87
N ASN A 75 15.05 13.06 -0.89
CA ASN A 75 13.82 13.79 -1.08
C ASN A 75 13.57 14.73 0.11
N PRO A 76 13.78 16.05 -0.06
CA PRO A 76 13.54 17.05 0.98
C PRO A 76 12.12 17.05 1.56
N GLY A 77 11.14 16.44 0.88
CA GLY A 77 9.79 16.24 1.41
C GLY A 77 9.71 15.37 2.67
N TRP A 78 10.78 14.66 3.03
CA TRP A 78 10.89 13.96 4.32
C TRP A 78 11.19 14.88 5.50
N GLU A 79 11.62 16.13 5.25
CA GLU A 79 11.93 17.07 6.33
C GLU A 79 10.66 17.42 7.12
N GLY A 80 10.64 17.05 8.40
CA GLY A 80 9.47 17.24 9.27
C GLY A 80 8.27 16.35 8.93
N TYR A 81 8.41 15.37 8.03
CA TYR A 81 7.30 14.47 7.69
C TYR A 81 6.87 13.64 8.92
N THR A 82 5.57 13.67 9.19
CA THR A 82 4.91 12.80 10.17
C THR A 82 3.75 12.12 9.47
N GLY A 83 3.61 10.81 9.66
CA GLY A 83 2.64 10.05 8.89
C GLY A 83 2.92 8.56 8.86
N GLU A 84 2.43 7.92 7.82
CA GLU A 84 2.57 6.49 7.59
C GLU A 84 3.02 6.26 6.15
N GLU A 85 3.68 5.14 5.92
CA GLU A 85 3.98 4.62 4.59
C GLU A 85 3.58 3.16 4.48
N MET A 86 3.61 2.63 3.27
CA MET A 86 3.32 1.23 3.00
C MET A 86 4.54 0.32 3.19
N GLY A 87 4.29 -0.89 3.67
CA GLY A 87 5.28 -1.95 3.77
C GLY A 87 4.64 -3.33 3.78
N VAL A 88 5.45 -4.34 3.50
CA VAL A 88 5.09 -5.76 3.61
C VAL A 88 6.17 -6.50 4.38
N SER A 89 5.77 -7.45 5.21
CA SER A 89 6.65 -8.27 6.03
C SER A 89 6.25 -9.74 5.94
N ALA A 90 7.23 -10.65 6.02
CA ALA A 90 6.98 -12.07 6.18
C ALA A 90 7.66 -12.62 7.44
N PHE A 91 6.94 -13.50 8.12
CA PHE A 91 7.37 -14.16 9.35
C PHE A 91 7.20 -15.68 9.17
N PRO A 92 8.17 -16.50 9.58
CA PRO A 92 8.04 -17.95 9.52
C PRO A 92 7.03 -18.44 10.56
N ALA A 93 6.39 -19.57 10.27
CA ALA A 93 5.63 -20.31 11.28
C ALA A 93 6.58 -21.13 12.17
N PRO A 94 6.30 -21.30 13.48
CA PRO A 94 5.10 -20.84 14.20
C PRO A 94 5.23 -19.39 14.70
N ARG A 95 4.10 -18.72 14.95
CA ARG A 95 3.95 -17.31 15.40
C ARG A 95 4.77 -16.91 16.66
N ARG A 96 5.49 -17.84 17.28
CA ARG A 96 6.39 -17.60 18.44
C ARG A 96 7.84 -17.33 18.03
N SER A 97 8.23 -17.57 16.77
CA SER A 97 9.54 -17.13 16.31
C SER A 97 9.55 -15.60 16.17
N ARG A 98 10.52 -14.94 16.79
CA ARG A 98 10.77 -13.48 16.62
C ARG A 98 11.47 -13.16 15.29
N LEU A 99 11.40 -14.07 14.31
CA LEU A 99 12.14 -13.98 13.06
C LEU A 99 11.33 -13.19 12.04
N HIS A 100 11.96 -12.18 11.46
CA HIS A 100 11.45 -11.38 10.36
C HIS A 100 12.31 -11.70 9.14
N THR A 101 11.78 -12.52 8.22
CA THR A 101 12.59 -13.11 7.14
C THR A 101 12.59 -12.27 5.87
N TYR A 102 11.65 -11.34 5.74
CA TYR A 102 11.51 -10.50 4.56
C TYR A 102 10.79 -9.21 4.92
N SER A 103 11.23 -8.10 4.34
CA SER A 103 10.48 -6.84 4.31
C SER A 103 10.63 -6.18 2.95
N CYS A 104 9.64 -5.38 2.57
CA CYS A 104 9.73 -4.52 1.41
C CYS A 104 8.86 -3.27 1.59
N TYR A 105 9.27 -2.16 0.98
CA TYR A 105 8.69 -0.84 1.16
C TYR A 105 8.61 -0.09 -0.18
N GLY A 106 7.85 1.01 -0.20
CA GLY A 106 7.74 1.88 -1.37
C GLY A 106 7.38 1.12 -2.65
N ARG A 107 8.07 1.40 -3.76
CA ARG A 107 7.82 0.74 -5.04
C ARG A 107 8.05 -0.78 -5.05
N GLY A 108 8.75 -1.32 -4.06
CA GLY A 108 8.97 -2.76 -3.97
C GLY A 108 7.68 -3.54 -3.68
N ILE A 109 6.62 -2.87 -3.22
CA ILE A 109 5.31 -3.48 -3.05
C ILE A 109 4.37 -3.33 -4.26
N ASP A 110 4.84 -2.75 -5.39
CA ASP A 110 4.05 -2.59 -6.63
C ASP A 110 3.48 -3.93 -7.11
N LEU A 111 4.20 -5.05 -6.90
CA LEU A 111 3.73 -6.42 -7.13
C LEU A 111 2.33 -6.69 -6.58
N LEU A 112 1.99 -6.10 -5.43
CA LEU A 112 0.71 -6.32 -4.76
C LEU A 112 -0.42 -5.46 -5.36
N ASN A 113 -0.08 -4.47 -6.20
CA ASN A 113 -1.02 -3.63 -6.91
C ASN A 113 -1.40 -4.25 -8.27
N GLY A 114 -2.36 -5.17 -8.22
CA GLY A 114 -2.83 -5.87 -9.42
C GLY A 114 -3.36 -4.96 -10.52
N THR A 115 -4.00 -3.83 -10.17
CA THR A 115 -4.54 -2.89 -11.17
C THR A 115 -3.42 -2.26 -11.98
N TYR A 116 -2.37 -1.75 -11.33
CA TYR A 116 -1.22 -1.20 -12.04
C TYR A 116 -0.49 -2.24 -12.87
N ASN A 117 -0.35 -3.47 -12.37
CA ASN A 117 0.27 -4.56 -13.14
C ASN A 117 -0.50 -4.85 -14.45
N TRP A 118 -1.83 -4.77 -14.45
CA TRP A 118 -2.61 -4.94 -15.68
C TRP A 118 -2.49 -3.74 -16.63
N LEU A 119 -2.48 -2.53 -16.09
CA LEU A 119 -2.31 -1.30 -16.89
C LEU A 119 -0.93 -1.25 -17.57
N ASP A 120 0.12 -1.69 -16.88
CA ASP A 120 1.50 -1.77 -17.40
C ASP A 120 1.63 -2.70 -18.62
N LEU A 121 0.75 -3.69 -18.77
CA LEU A 121 0.73 -4.58 -19.93
C LEU A 121 0.15 -3.92 -21.19
N THR A 122 -0.49 -2.75 -21.05
CA THR A 122 -1.14 -2.04 -22.15
C THR A 122 -0.23 -0.94 -22.71
N ALA A 123 -0.43 -0.57 -23.99
CA ALA A 123 0.32 0.53 -24.59
C ALA A 123 0.14 1.88 -23.87
N ARG A 124 -1.00 2.07 -23.19
CA ARG A 124 -1.32 3.30 -22.45
C ARG A 124 -0.60 3.39 -21.09
N GLY A 125 -0.08 2.28 -20.55
CA GLY A 125 0.54 2.28 -19.22
C GLY A 125 -0.45 2.63 -18.11
N ARG A 126 0.08 3.13 -16.98
CA ARG A 126 -0.72 3.51 -15.81
C ARG A 126 -1.42 4.85 -16.00
N GLN A 127 -1.04 5.64 -17.00
CA GLN A 127 -1.61 6.96 -17.28
C GLN A 127 -1.39 7.93 -16.11
N GLU A 128 -0.19 7.87 -15.53
CA GLU A 128 0.24 8.77 -14.46
C GLU A 128 1.08 9.91 -15.05
N ASP A 129 1.05 11.08 -14.41
CA ASP A 129 1.76 12.30 -14.85
C ASP A 129 3.29 12.17 -14.93
N TRP A 130 3.88 11.24 -14.17
CA TRP A 130 5.31 10.95 -14.20
C TRP A 130 5.74 9.97 -15.32
N GLU A 131 4.80 9.32 -16.02
CA GLU A 131 5.14 8.37 -17.07
C GLU A 131 5.78 9.03 -18.30
N GLN A 132 6.59 8.24 -19.02
CA GLN A 132 7.28 8.66 -20.24
C GLN A 132 6.67 7.98 -21.48
N PRO A 133 6.58 8.67 -22.64
CA PRO A 133 6.73 10.12 -22.81
C PRO A 133 5.70 10.91 -21.98
N PRO A 134 5.97 12.18 -21.64
CA PRO A 134 5.06 13.00 -20.84
C PRO A 134 3.72 13.21 -21.56
N GLY A 135 2.67 13.52 -20.81
CA GLY A 135 1.32 13.73 -21.33
C GLY A 135 0.44 12.47 -21.40
N ARG A 136 0.83 11.40 -20.70
CA ARG A 136 0.03 10.15 -20.59
C ARG A 136 -1.09 10.19 -19.55
N GLY A 137 -0.98 11.07 -18.55
CA GLY A 137 -1.95 11.20 -17.47
C GLY A 137 -2.76 12.49 -17.56
N ASP A 138 -4.01 12.42 -17.09
CA ASP A 138 -4.97 13.53 -17.10
C ASP A 138 -4.93 14.40 -15.83
N GLY A 139 -4.00 14.11 -14.91
CA GLY A 139 -3.86 14.83 -13.65
C GLY A 139 -2.72 14.31 -12.78
N PRO A 140 -2.56 14.86 -11.58
CA PRO A 140 -1.51 14.45 -10.64
C PRO A 140 -1.55 12.96 -10.34
N SER A 141 -0.40 12.40 -9.97
CA SER A 141 -0.28 10.98 -9.63
C SER A 141 -1.42 10.50 -8.72
N MET A 142 -2.03 9.37 -9.05
CA MET A 142 -3.11 8.71 -8.31
C MET A 142 -4.42 9.52 -8.19
N SER A 143 -4.54 10.68 -8.83
CA SER A 143 -5.74 11.54 -8.75
C SER A 143 -7.01 10.90 -9.34
N TRP A 144 -6.86 9.86 -10.16
CA TRP A 144 -7.96 9.10 -10.78
C TRP A 144 -8.50 7.97 -9.88
N LEU A 145 -7.79 7.57 -8.81
CA LEU A 145 -8.20 6.47 -7.95
C LEU A 145 -9.49 6.79 -7.22
N ARG A 146 -10.46 5.88 -7.28
CA ARG A 146 -11.72 5.95 -6.54
C ARG A 146 -11.96 4.62 -5.84
N ARG A 147 -12.87 4.59 -4.86
CA ARG A 147 -13.38 3.31 -4.38
C ARG A 147 -14.16 2.64 -5.51
N HIS A 148 -14.28 1.32 -5.45
CA HIS A 148 -14.89 0.52 -6.51
C HIS A 148 -16.32 0.93 -6.90
N ASP A 149 -17.02 1.65 -6.00
CA ASP A 149 -18.40 2.11 -6.08
C ASP A 149 -18.50 3.65 -6.27
N GLU A 150 -17.38 4.33 -6.53
CA GLU A 150 -17.28 5.79 -6.69
C GLU A 150 -16.81 6.21 -8.09
N TYR A 151 -16.57 5.25 -8.99
CA TYR A 151 -16.30 5.55 -10.40
C TYR A 151 -17.59 5.90 -11.13
N ASP A 152 -17.50 6.81 -12.09
CA ASP A 152 -18.62 7.14 -12.98
C ASP A 152 -19.07 5.87 -13.74
N PRO A 153 -20.35 5.47 -13.69
CA PRO A 153 -20.86 4.33 -14.43
C PRO A 153 -20.58 4.39 -15.95
N ALA A 154 -20.50 5.58 -16.54
CA ALA A 154 -20.14 5.75 -17.94
C ALA A 154 -18.69 5.29 -18.20
N VAL A 155 -17.76 5.63 -17.31
CA VAL A 155 -16.35 5.21 -17.38
C VAL A 155 -16.23 3.69 -17.23
N ILE A 156 -16.94 3.09 -16.27
CA ILE A 156 -16.94 1.63 -16.06
C ILE A 156 -17.57 0.89 -17.25
N GLY A 157 -18.58 1.47 -17.89
CA GLY A 157 -19.24 0.93 -19.07
C GLY A 157 -18.40 0.94 -20.35
N GLY A 158 -17.16 1.43 -20.29
CA GLY A 158 -16.25 1.50 -21.44
C GLY A 158 -16.42 2.75 -22.29
N ALA A 159 -17.27 3.71 -21.89
CA ALA A 159 -17.32 5.03 -22.50
C ALA A 159 -16.19 5.90 -21.91
N HIS A 160 -14.96 5.53 -22.22
CA HIS A 160 -13.90 6.53 -22.27
C HIS A 160 -14.10 7.27 -23.59
N ASP A 161 -14.80 8.39 -23.58
CA ASP A 161 -14.89 9.29 -24.72
C ASP A 161 -13.47 9.84 -24.97
N PRO A 162 -12.78 9.43 -26.04
CA PRO A 162 -11.52 10.04 -26.41
C PRO A 162 -11.85 11.30 -27.20
N GLN A 163 -11.82 12.46 -26.55
CA GLN A 163 -11.60 13.70 -27.28
C GLN A 163 -10.17 13.74 -27.83
#